data_AF-B5CPK8-F1
#
_entry.id   AF-B5CPK8-F1
#
_cell.length_a   1.000
_cell.length_b   1.000
_cell.length_c   1.000
_cell.angle_alpha   90.00
_cell.angle_beta   90.00
_cell.angle_gamma   90.00
#
_symmetry.space_group_name_H-M   'P 1'
#
loop_
_entity.id
_entity.type
_entity.pdbx_description
1 polymer ?
#
loop_
_entity_poly.entity_id
_entity_poly.type
_entity_poly.pdbx_seq_one_letter_code
_entity_poly.pdbx_strand_id
1 'polypeptide(L)' 'MESLAQHLNREADLKWIETQKQSFLKSMEMADDYNDMYDDFSMPVQQPIVKETKIYPNDPCPCGSGKKYKKCCGRR' A
#
# COMPACT_ATOMS: atom_id res chain seq x y z
N MET A 1 -39.49 19.41 -12.69
CA MET A 1 -38.33 20.27 -12.93
C MET A 1 -37.50 19.60 -14.01
N GLU A 2 -37.51 20.18 -15.20
CA GLU A 2 -36.78 19.63 -16.36
C GLU A 2 -35.27 19.83 -16.15
N SER A 3 -34.45 18.87 -16.60
CA SER A 3 -33.01 18.91 -16.34
C SER A 3 -32.35 20.06 -17.11
N LEU A 4 -31.27 20.64 -16.56
CA LEU A 4 -30.50 21.69 -17.23
C LEU A 4 -30.01 21.26 -18.64
N ALA A 5 -29.81 19.96 -18.82
CA ALA A 5 -29.37 19.35 -20.07
C ALA A 5 -30.43 19.42 -21.19
N GLN A 6 -31.69 19.21 -20.83
CA GLN A 6 -32.86 19.33 -21.71
C GLN A 6 -33.03 20.77 -22.18
N HIS A 7 -32.94 21.71 -21.25
CA HIS A 7 -33.00 23.15 -21.54
C HIS A 7 -31.88 23.63 -22.48
N LEU A 8 -30.71 22.97 -22.44
CA LEU A 8 -29.57 23.31 -23.28
C LEU A 8 -29.46 22.45 -24.55
N ASN A 9 -30.39 21.53 -24.79
CA ASN A 9 -30.39 20.56 -25.91
C ASN A 9 -29.10 19.73 -26.02
N ARG A 10 -28.40 19.46 -24.91
CA ARG A 10 -27.13 18.70 -24.87
C ARG A 10 -27.28 17.28 -24.37
N GLU A 11 -28.49 16.72 -24.45
CA GLU A 11 -28.74 15.35 -24.00
C GLU A 11 -27.89 14.31 -24.74
N ALA A 12 -27.62 14.54 -26.03
CA ALA A 12 -26.77 13.66 -26.83
C ALA A 12 -25.32 13.67 -26.33
N ASP A 13 -24.78 14.85 -26.02
CA ASP A 13 -23.43 15.00 -25.49
C ASP A 13 -23.30 14.33 -24.12
N LEU A 14 -24.31 14.47 -23.25
CA LEU A 14 -24.32 13.80 -21.95
C LEU A 14 -24.39 12.28 -22.08
N LYS A 15 -25.22 11.77 -23.00
CA LYS A 15 -25.29 10.33 -23.28
C LYS A 15 -23.96 9.80 -23.81
N TRP A 16 -23.27 10.56 -24.66
CA TRP A 16 -21.96 10.18 -25.16
C TRP A 16 -20.91 10.15 -24.05
N ILE A 17 -20.85 11.19 -23.21
CA ILE A 17 -19.93 11.26 -22.07
C ILE A 17 -20.19 10.09 -21.10
N GLU A 18 -21.46 9.83 -20.79
CA GLU A 18 -21.82 8.71 -19.91
C GLU A 18 -21.42 7.38 -20.54
N THR A 19 -21.62 7.19 -21.84
CA THR A 19 -21.17 5.98 -22.55
C THR A 19 -19.66 5.80 -22.47
N GLN A 20 -18.88 6.88 -22.66
CA GLN A 20 -17.42 6.83 -22.50
C GLN A 20 -17.04 6.45 -21.07
N LYS A 21 -17.66 7.07 -20.07
CA LYS A 21 -17.43 6.77 -18.66
C LYS A 21 -17.77 5.31 -18.33
N GLN A 22 -18.89 4.79 -18.83
CA GLN A 22 -19.30 3.41 -18.64
C GLN A 22 -18.31 2.43 -19.30
N SER A 23 -17.82 2.73 -20.51
CA SER A 23 -16.80 1.90 -21.15
C SER A 23 -15.49 1.86 -20.37
N PHE A 24 -15.07 2.99 -19.79
CA PHE A 24 -13.88 3.08 -18.96
C PHE A 24 -14.02 2.28 -17.66
N LEU A 25 -15.13 2.46 -16.94
CA LEU A 25 -15.40 1.71 -15.71
C LEU A 25 -15.44 0.20 -15.96
N LYS A 26 -16.11 -0.23 -17.03
CA LYS A 26 -16.15 -1.64 -17.42
C LYS A 26 -14.76 -2.19 -17.74
N SER A 27 -13.91 -1.41 -18.43
CA SER A 27 -12.54 -1.85 -18.73
C SER A 27 -11.68 -2.00 -17.47
N MET A 28 -11.94 -1.21 -16.43
CA MET A 28 -11.25 -1.27 -15.15
C MET A 28 -11.72 -2.48 -14.33
N GLU A 29 -13.03 -2.70 -14.25
CA GLU A 29 -13.63 -3.87 -13.58
C GLU A 29 -13.10 -5.19 -14.17
N MET A 30 -13.01 -5.28 -15.51
CA MET A 30 -12.44 -6.46 -16.18
C MET A 30 -10.95 -6.67 -15.89
N ALA A 31 -10.20 -5.61 -15.54
CA ALA A 31 -8.78 -5.73 -15.18
C ALA A 31 -8.62 -6.24 -13.73
N ASP A 32 -9.52 -5.86 -12.83
CA ASP A 32 -9.53 -6.34 -11.44
C ASP A 32 -9.93 -7.83 -11.38
N ASP A 33 -10.97 -8.24 -12.13
CA ASP A 33 -11.40 -9.65 -12.25
C ASP A 33 -10.28 -10.58 -12.76
N TYR A 34 -9.42 -10.09 -13.66
CA TYR A 34 -8.31 -10.87 -14.20
C TYR A 34 -7.17 -11.05 -13.18
N ASN A 35 -6.92 -10.05 -12.34
CA ASN A 35 -5.90 -10.14 -11.31
C ASN A 35 -6.29 -11.12 -10.19
N ASP A 36 -7.58 -11.16 -9.81
CA ASP A 36 -8.09 -12.10 -8.81
C ASP A 36 -7.96 -13.57 -9.25
N MET A 37 -8.00 -13.86 -10.56
CA MET A 37 -7.78 -15.21 -11.09
C MET A 37 -6.32 -15.71 -10.92
N TYR A 38 -5.35 -14.80 -10.74
CA TYR A 38 -3.93 -15.11 -10.62
C TYR A 38 -3.36 -14.92 -9.20
N ASP A 39 -4.19 -14.51 -8.24
CA ASP A 39 -3.73 -14.23 -6.87
C ASP A 39 -3.46 -15.50 -6.04
N ASP A 40 -3.95 -16.66 -6.47
CA ASP A 40 -3.62 -17.97 -5.86
C ASP A 40 -2.16 -18.42 -6.14
N PHE A 41 -1.50 -17.76 -7.11
CA PHE A 41 -0.07 -17.93 -7.39
C PHE A 41 0.78 -16.73 -6.93
N SER A 42 0.20 -15.75 -6.22
CA SER A 42 0.98 -14.62 -5.73
C SER A 42 1.96 -15.11 -4.67
N MET A 43 3.26 -15.02 -4.97
CA MET A 43 4.29 -15.35 -3.99
C MET A 43 4.10 -14.44 -2.78
N PRO A 44 4.15 -15.00 -1.54
CA PRO A 44 4.01 -14.18 -0.35
C PRO A 44 5.04 -13.07 -0.37
N VAL A 45 4.60 -11.84 -0.08
CA VAL A 45 5.49 -10.67 -0.03
C VAL A 45 6.62 -10.95 0.95
N GLN A 46 7.85 -11.04 0.45
CA GLN A 46 9.00 -11.32 1.30
C GLN A 46 9.24 -10.14 2.24
N GLN A 47 9.23 -10.42 3.54
CA GLN A 47 9.58 -9.42 4.55
C GLN A 47 11.09 -9.34 4.72
N PRO A 48 11.67 -8.14 4.90
CA PRO A 48 13.10 -8.00 5.15
C PRO A 48 13.48 -8.63 6.51
N ILE A 49 14.60 -9.35 6.54
CA ILE A 49 15.14 -9.92 7.78
C ILE A 49 15.75 -8.78 8.62
N VAL A 50 15.12 -8.46 9.75
CA VAL A 50 15.68 -7.50 10.72
C VAL A 50 16.72 -8.21 11.58
N LYS A 51 17.99 -7.79 11.48
CA LYS A 51 19.06 -8.28 12.36
C LYS A 51 19.02 -7.55 13.70
N GLU A 52 19.22 -8.31 14.78
CA GLU A 52 19.42 -7.72 16.10
C GLU A 52 20.65 -6.81 16.13
N THR A 53 20.56 -5.72 16.90
CA THR A 53 21.67 -4.80 17.11
C THR A 53 22.78 -5.50 17.91
N LYS A 54 23.96 -5.64 17.29
CA LYS A 54 25.15 -6.18 17.97
C LYS A 54 25.67 -5.17 19.00
N ILE A 55 25.81 -5.60 20.25
CA ILE A 55 26.35 -4.80 21.36
C ILE A 55 27.82 -5.17 21.55
N TYR A 56 28.72 -4.21 21.38
CA TYR A 56 30.15 -4.40 21.59
C TYR A 56 30.56 -4.10 23.04
N PRO A 57 31.68 -4.68 23.53
CA PRO A 57 32.13 -4.52 24.93
C PRO A 57 32.29 -3.06 25.42
N ASN A 58 32.62 -2.12 24.53
CA ASN A 58 32.81 -0.71 24.89
C ASN A 58 31.55 0.16 24.76
N ASP A 59 30.47 -0.36 24.17
CA ASP A 59 29.24 0.37 23.91
C ASP A 59 28.48 0.68 25.21
N PRO A 60 27.61 1.71 25.24
CA PRO A 60 26.73 1.93 26.38
C PRO A 60 25.88 0.68 26.68
N CYS A 61 25.75 0.33 27.96
CA CYS A 61 24.92 -0.81 28.36
C CYS A 61 23.44 -0.57 28.02
N PRO A 62 22.75 -1.50 27.35
CA PRO A 62 21.30 -1.38 27.05
C PRO A 62 20.45 -1.37 28.32
N CYS A 63 21.01 -1.77 29.47
CA CYS A 63 20.38 -1.73 30.78
C CYS A 63 20.18 -0.31 31.36
N GLY A 64 20.64 0.73 30.66
CA GLY A 64 20.47 2.12 31.10
C GLY A 64 21.41 2.56 32.23
N SER A 65 22.40 1.75 32.60
CA SER A 65 23.29 2.04 33.73
C SER A 65 24.31 3.18 33.50
N GLY A 66 24.39 3.71 32.28
CA GLY A 66 25.41 4.69 31.87
C GLY A 66 26.84 4.13 31.78
N LYS A 67 27.04 2.83 32.05
CA LYS A 67 28.35 2.16 32.01
C LYS A 67 28.57 1.47 30.67
N LYS A 68 29.83 1.28 30.27
CA LYS A 68 30.21 0.43 29.12
C LYS A 68 29.72 -1.01 29.36
N TYR A 69 29.28 -1.71 28.31
CA TYR A 69 28.71 -3.07 28.38
C TYR A 69 29.63 -4.04 29.15
N LYS A 70 30.94 -4.04 28.87
CA LYS A 70 31.95 -4.87 29.57
C LYS A 70 32.12 -4.59 31.06
N LYS A 71 31.70 -3.40 31.52
CA LYS A 71 31.74 -3.00 32.94
C LYS A 71 30.37 -3.14 33.62
N CYS A 72 29.36 -3.64 32.92
CA CYS A 72 27.99 -3.81 33.41
C CYS A 72 27.46 -5.22 33.08
N CYS A 73 26.45 -5.38 32.21
CA CYS A 73 25.85 -6.67 31.88
C CYS A 73 26.81 -7.67 31.22
N GLY A 74 27.87 -7.18 30.57
CA GLY A 74 28.92 -8.02 29.97
C GLY A 74 30.04 -8.41 30.94
N ARG A 75 29.93 -8.05 32.23
CA ARG A 75 30.92 -8.38 33.27
C ARG A 75 30.61 -9.77 33.81
N ARG A 76 31.14 -10.80 33.14
CA ARG A 76 31.35 -12.13 33.74
C ARG A 76 32.77 -12.19 34.27
#